data_AF-A0A3R6W084-F1
#
_entry.id   AF-A0A3R6W084-F1
#
_cell.length_a   1.000
_cell.length_b   1.000
_cell.length_c   1.000
_cell.angle_alpha   90.00
_cell.angle_beta   90.00
_cell.angle_gamma   90.00
#
_symmetry.space_group_name_H-M   'P 1'
#
loop_
_entity.id
_entity.type
_entity.pdbx_description
1 polymer ?
#
loop_
_entity_poly.entity_id
_entity_poly.type
_entity_poly.pdbx_seq_one_letter_code
_entity_poly.pdbx_strand_id
1 'polypeptide(L)'
;MARSFEVLLSTLTALYAKAFDALRPAADAALREVANIERPRGEFEQVKAIQTSLAVLECNVVNMRQLLMSLLDNDDDLHMLYLTKVHDNPSLLQGDVTFDVDEVVAILEAQLQDIYGIVSHISLMMSNIQHTARVVDLMWTSKRNYLLLIDMSLRVMLMLMYCTNYWTGAFGQNLKSNVEENEGLFWGTSLVCTAWTFGAYGVVCKVFLARGLSLSWHKRV
;
A
#
# COMPACT_ATOMS: atom_id res chain seq x y z
N MET A 1 -23.84 -1.11 41.88
CA MET A 1 -22.76 -1.69 41.06
C MET A 1 -22.92 -1.45 39.57
N ALA A 2 -24.13 -1.48 38.98
CA ALA A 2 -24.38 -1.17 37.56
C ALA A 2 -23.67 0.12 37.09
N ARG A 3 -23.81 1.23 37.82
CA ARG A 3 -23.07 2.48 37.55
C ARG A 3 -21.54 2.35 37.58
N SER A 4 -20.97 1.48 38.40
CA SER A 4 -19.51 1.28 38.43
C SER A 4 -19.04 0.53 37.20
N PHE A 5 -19.82 -0.44 36.73
CA PHE A 5 -19.52 -1.21 35.52
C PHE A 5 -19.71 -0.35 34.26
N GLU A 6 -20.78 0.44 34.21
CA GLU A 6 -21.01 1.45 33.17
C GLU A 6 -19.85 2.46 33.06
N VAL A 7 -19.36 2.94 34.21
CA VAL A 7 -18.19 3.84 34.25
C VAL A 7 -16.92 3.13 33.75
N LEU A 8 -16.73 1.84 34.06
CA LEU A 8 -15.58 1.08 33.55
C LEU A 8 -15.66 0.83 32.04
N LEU A 9 -16.85 0.50 31.53
CA LEU A 9 -17.05 0.27 30.10
C LEU A 9 -16.91 1.56 29.30
N SER A 10 -17.55 2.64 29.75
CA SER A 10 -17.44 3.95 29.10
C SER A 10 -16.02 4.50 29.13
N THR A 11 -15.27 4.29 30.23
CA THR A 11 -13.85 4.67 30.28
C THR A 11 -12.98 3.83 29.34
N LEU A 12 -13.26 2.53 29.18
CA LEU A 12 -12.58 1.68 28.19
C LEU A 12 -12.91 2.09 26.75
N THR A 13 -14.19 2.29 26.41
CA THR A 13 -14.62 2.77 25.10
C THR A 13 -14.00 4.13 24.77
N ALA A 14 -14.00 5.06 25.74
CA ALA A 14 -13.35 6.36 25.59
C ALA A 14 -11.83 6.26 25.44
N LEU A 15 -11.18 5.30 26.10
CA LEU A 15 -9.74 5.04 25.95
C LEU A 15 -9.43 4.55 24.53
N TYR A 16 -10.21 3.61 23.99
CA TYR A 16 -10.05 3.11 22.63
C TYR A 16 -10.33 4.20 21.59
N ALA A 17 -11.39 4.99 21.77
CA ALA A 17 -11.69 6.14 20.92
C ALA A 17 -10.55 7.16 20.93
N LYS A 18 -10.02 7.50 22.10
CA LYS A 18 -8.90 8.45 22.25
C LYS A 18 -7.61 7.92 21.61
N ALA A 19 -7.33 6.62 21.74
CA ALA A 19 -6.19 5.99 21.09
C ALA A 19 -6.31 6.02 19.56
N PHE A 20 -7.53 5.78 19.03
CA PHE A 20 -7.81 5.89 17.62
C PHE A 20 -7.69 7.33 17.10
N ASP A 21 -8.28 8.30 17.80
CA ASP A 21 -8.21 9.72 17.42
C ASP A 21 -6.79 10.29 17.48
N ALA A 22 -5.91 9.73 18.33
CA ALA A 22 -4.49 10.09 18.33
C ALA A 22 -3.75 9.54 17.10
N LEU A 23 -4.11 8.35 16.63
CA LEU A 23 -3.48 7.69 15.48
C LEU A 23 -4.00 8.20 14.13
N ARG A 24 -5.25 8.66 14.07
CA ARG A 24 -5.92 9.14 12.85
C ARG A 24 -5.19 10.28 12.13
N PRO A 25 -4.87 11.41 12.76
CA PRO A 25 -4.18 12.51 12.07
C PRO A 25 -2.76 12.12 11.65
N ALA A 26 -2.09 11.25 12.41
CA ALA A 26 -0.78 10.72 12.05
C ALA A 26 -0.85 9.82 10.81
N ALA A 27 -1.88 8.95 10.71
CA ALA A 27 -2.12 8.12 9.54
C ALA A 27 -2.45 8.95 8.30
N ASP A 28 -3.35 9.93 8.41
CA ASP A 28 -3.72 10.80 7.29
C ASP A 28 -2.54 11.65 6.81
N ALA A 29 -1.72 12.18 7.73
CA ALA A 29 -0.52 12.92 7.39
C ALA A 29 0.51 12.04 6.67
N ALA A 30 0.80 10.86 7.22
CA ALA A 30 1.76 9.92 6.63
C ALA A 30 1.29 9.41 5.25
N LEU A 31 0.00 9.17 5.06
CA LEU A 31 -0.56 8.79 3.76
C LEU A 31 -0.44 9.90 2.71
N ARG A 32 -0.66 11.16 3.11
CA ARG A 32 -0.47 12.32 2.21
C ARG A 32 1.00 12.52 1.84
N GLU A 33 1.90 12.27 2.77
CA GLU A 33 3.35 12.36 2.56
C GLU A 33 3.81 11.28 1.56
N VAL A 34 3.42 10.03 1.82
CA VAL A 34 3.71 8.87 0.96
C VAL A 34 3.11 9.03 -0.45
N ALA A 35 1.93 9.65 -0.56
CA ALA A 35 1.29 9.91 -1.85
C ALA A 35 2.01 10.99 -2.69
N ASN A 36 2.67 11.95 -2.05
CA ASN A 36 3.33 13.07 -2.74
C ASN A 36 4.80 12.82 -3.06
N ILE A 37 5.46 11.87 -2.39
CA ILE A 37 6.91 11.72 -2.46
C ILE A 37 7.33 10.64 -3.46
N GLU A 38 8.21 10.99 -4.42
CA GLU A 38 8.75 10.09 -5.45
C GLU A 38 9.62 8.94 -4.88
N ARG A 39 10.03 9.00 -3.60
CA ARG A 39 10.83 7.95 -2.90
C ARG A 39 10.50 7.82 -1.39
N PRO A 40 9.39 7.20 -1.01
CA PRO A 40 9.08 6.97 0.40
C PRO A 40 9.85 5.75 0.90
N ARG A 41 11.05 5.93 1.46
CA ARG A 41 11.76 4.85 2.17
C ARG A 41 11.44 4.86 3.67
N GLY A 42 11.68 5.99 4.34
CA GLY A 42 11.39 6.13 5.78
C GLY A 42 9.90 6.27 6.09
N GLU A 43 9.14 6.93 5.22
CA GLU A 43 7.70 7.15 5.43
C GLU A 43 6.87 5.87 5.26
N PHE A 44 7.30 4.94 4.40
CA PHE A 44 6.63 3.66 4.26
C PHE A 44 6.81 2.80 5.52
N GLU A 45 7.96 2.90 6.18
CA GLU A 45 8.17 2.27 7.49
C GLU A 45 7.27 2.88 8.56
N GLN A 46 7.06 4.20 8.54
CA GLN A 46 6.12 4.88 9.45
C GLN A 46 4.67 4.46 9.17
N VAL A 47 4.23 4.46 7.91
CA VAL A 47 2.89 3.98 7.53
C VAL A 47 2.69 2.52 7.93
N LYS A 48 3.71 1.67 7.74
CA LYS A 48 3.66 0.26 8.14
C LYS A 48 3.63 0.09 9.65
N ALA A 49 4.36 0.91 10.41
CA ALA A 49 4.30 0.92 11.86
C ALA A 49 2.89 1.30 12.35
N ILE A 50 2.30 2.36 11.79
CA ILE A 50 0.92 2.79 12.07
C ILE A 50 -0.08 1.70 11.70
N GLN A 51 0.07 1.08 10.53
CA GLN A 51 -0.78 -0.03 10.08
C GLN A 51 -0.75 -1.21 11.06
N THR A 52 0.45 -1.54 11.57
CA THR A 52 0.63 -2.63 12.53
C THR A 52 -0.04 -2.28 13.86
N SER A 53 0.16 -1.05 14.36
CA SER A 53 -0.51 -0.57 15.58
C SER A 53 -2.03 -0.57 15.43
N LEU A 54 -2.55 -0.16 14.27
CA LEU A 54 -3.97 -0.15 13.96
C LEU A 54 -4.56 -1.57 13.91
N ALA A 55 -3.83 -2.54 13.36
CA ALA A 55 -4.24 -3.96 13.34
C ALA A 55 -4.32 -4.57 14.75
N VAL A 56 -3.36 -4.24 15.63
CA VAL A 56 -3.39 -4.68 17.04
C VAL A 56 -4.58 -4.06 17.77
N LEU A 57 -4.83 -2.77 17.55
CA LEU A 57 -5.98 -2.07 18.11
C LEU A 57 -7.30 -2.70 17.63
N GLU A 58 -7.44 -2.97 16.32
CA GLU A 58 -8.60 -3.64 15.74
C GLU A 58 -8.86 -4.99 16.41
N CYS A 59 -7.84 -5.83 16.53
CA CYS A 59 -7.95 -7.14 17.18
C CYS A 59 -8.44 -7.02 18.63
N ASN A 60 -7.85 -6.09 19.40
CA ASN A 60 -8.23 -5.88 20.80
C ASN A 60 -9.70 -5.41 20.93
N VAL A 61 -10.12 -4.48 20.07
CA VAL A 61 -11.49 -3.95 20.07
C VAL A 61 -12.49 -5.03 19.63
N VAL A 62 -12.14 -5.84 18.64
CA VAL A 62 -12.97 -6.97 18.18
C VAL A 62 -13.11 -8.05 19.26
N ASN A 63 -12.02 -8.37 19.97
CA ASN A 63 -12.05 -9.32 21.08
C ASN A 63 -12.93 -8.79 22.23
N MET A 64 -12.80 -7.51 22.57
CA MET A 64 -13.65 -6.87 23.59
C MET A 64 -15.12 -6.93 23.19
N ARG A 65 -15.44 -6.65 21.92
CA ARG A 65 -16.79 -6.78 21.37
C ARG A 65 -17.33 -8.21 21.54
N GLN A 66 -16.53 -9.22 21.22
CA GLN A 66 -16.95 -10.63 21.36
C GLN A 66 -17.23 -11.01 22.81
N LEU A 67 -16.40 -10.52 23.75
CA LEU A 67 -16.64 -10.75 25.18
C LEU A 67 -17.93 -10.06 25.65
N LEU A 68 -18.17 -8.82 25.22
CA LEU A 68 -19.39 -8.09 25.57
C LEU A 68 -20.65 -8.72 24.96
N MET A 69 -20.57 -9.25 23.73
CA MET A 69 -21.66 -10.04 23.15
C MET A 69 -21.91 -11.33 23.94
N SER A 70 -20.85 -12.06 24.29
CA SER A 70 -20.99 -13.28 25.08
C SER A 70 -21.60 -13.02 26.45
N LEU A 71 -21.34 -11.87 27.06
CA LEU A 71 -21.97 -11.44 28.30
C LEU A 71 -23.43 -11.02 28.11
N LEU A 72 -23.76 -10.42 26.95
CA LEU A 72 -25.14 -10.04 26.62
C LEU A 72 -26.02 -11.26 26.31
N ASP A 73 -25.44 -12.31 25.71
CA ASP A 73 -26.17 -13.54 25.34
C ASP A 73 -26.48 -14.46 26.54
N ASN A 74 -25.88 -14.22 27.71
CA ASN A 74 -26.05 -15.06 28.91
C ASN A 74 -26.76 -14.30 30.04
N ASP A 75 -28.08 -14.51 30.15
CA ASP A 75 -28.92 -13.89 31.18
C ASP A 75 -28.43 -14.19 32.60
N ASP A 76 -27.87 -15.39 32.86
CA ASP A 76 -27.34 -15.76 34.18
C ASP A 76 -26.13 -14.90 34.58
N ASP A 77 -25.22 -14.62 33.63
CA ASP A 77 -24.06 -13.75 33.85
C ASP A 77 -24.48 -12.30 34.10
N LEU A 78 -25.54 -11.87 33.39
CA LEU A 78 -26.14 -10.55 33.53
C LEU A 78 -26.81 -10.37 34.91
N HIS A 79 -27.51 -11.39 35.38
CA HIS A 79 -28.06 -11.44 36.74
C HIS A 79 -26.96 -11.44 37.81
N MET A 80 -25.85 -12.15 37.58
CA MET A 80 -24.71 -12.17 38.48
C MET A 80 -24.02 -10.79 38.61
N LEU A 81 -24.19 -9.90 37.62
CA LEU A 81 -23.67 -8.53 37.65
C LEU A 81 -24.30 -7.65 38.77
N TYR A 82 -25.50 -8.00 39.26
CA TYR A 82 -26.20 -7.33 40.36
C TYR A 82 -25.70 -7.77 41.75
N LEU A 83 -24.39 -7.96 41.92
CA LEU A 83 -23.74 -8.45 43.15
C LEU A 83 -24.16 -7.70 44.43
N THR A 84 -24.42 -6.39 44.38
CA THR A 84 -24.88 -5.63 45.56
C THR A 84 -26.28 -6.06 46.03
N LYS A 85 -27.18 -6.37 45.09
CA LYS A 85 -28.56 -6.79 45.41
C LYS A 85 -28.62 -8.25 45.86
N VAL A 86 -27.76 -9.09 45.29
CA VAL A 86 -27.55 -10.48 45.70
C VAL A 86 -26.93 -10.54 47.11
N HIS A 87 -26.02 -9.63 47.44
CA HIS A 87 -25.41 -9.56 48.78
C HIS A 87 -26.40 -9.12 49.87
N ASP A 88 -27.27 -8.15 49.58
CA ASP A 88 -28.28 -7.67 50.53
C ASP A 88 -29.40 -8.70 50.79
N ASN A 89 -29.67 -9.63 49.86
CA ASN A 89 -30.72 -10.63 49.99
C ASN A 89 -30.28 -12.00 49.43
N PRO A 90 -29.55 -12.82 50.21
CA PRO A 90 -29.03 -14.11 49.76
C PRO A 90 -30.11 -15.18 49.47
N SER A 91 -31.36 -14.99 49.93
CA SER A 91 -32.49 -15.86 49.62
C SER A 91 -33.02 -15.71 48.19
N LEU A 92 -32.61 -14.67 47.45
CA LEU A 92 -32.98 -14.44 46.05
C LEU A 92 -32.24 -15.36 45.07
N LEU A 93 -31.21 -16.08 45.52
CA LEU A 93 -30.53 -17.11 44.71
C LEU A 93 -31.37 -18.39 44.54
N GLN A 94 -32.45 -18.55 45.31
CA GLN A 94 -33.29 -19.77 45.33
C GLN A 94 -34.70 -19.56 44.75
N GLY A 95 -35.08 -18.34 44.39
CA GLY A 95 -36.42 -18.01 43.89
C GLY A 95 -36.34 -17.29 42.56
N ASP A 96 -37.27 -17.63 41.67
CA ASP A 96 -37.54 -17.14 40.31
C ASP A 96 -37.85 -15.62 40.23
N VAL A 97 -36.96 -14.80 40.80
CA VAL A 97 -37.02 -13.34 40.72
C VAL A 97 -35.96 -12.90 39.74
N THR A 98 -36.33 -12.92 38.46
CA THR A 98 -35.60 -12.25 37.40
C THR A 98 -35.52 -10.77 37.76
N PHE A 99 -34.33 -10.28 38.10
CA PHE A 99 -34.12 -8.84 38.18
C PHE A 99 -34.43 -8.22 36.82
N ASP A 100 -34.97 -7.01 36.81
CA ASP A 100 -35.13 -6.21 35.59
C ASP A 100 -33.74 -5.88 35.03
N VAL A 101 -33.25 -6.75 34.16
CA VAL A 101 -31.94 -6.68 33.50
C VAL A 101 -31.95 -5.69 32.34
N ASP A 102 -33.12 -5.19 31.94
CA ASP A 102 -33.30 -4.29 30.80
C ASP A 102 -32.41 -3.04 30.90
N GLU A 103 -32.17 -2.53 32.12
CA GLU A 103 -31.28 -1.38 32.33
C GLU A 103 -29.81 -1.71 31.96
N VAL A 104 -29.31 -2.89 32.36
CA VAL A 104 -27.92 -3.30 32.05
C VAL A 104 -27.80 -3.70 30.59
N VAL A 105 -28.80 -4.38 30.03
CA VAL A 105 -28.89 -4.69 28.59
C VAL A 105 -28.76 -3.42 27.76
N ALA A 106 -29.59 -2.40 28.05
CA ALA A 106 -29.59 -1.15 27.29
C ALA A 106 -28.24 -0.42 27.36
N ILE A 107 -27.57 -0.42 28.52
CA ILE A 107 -26.23 0.15 28.68
C ILE A 107 -25.20 -0.63 27.85
N LEU A 108 -25.25 -1.97 27.90
CA LEU A 108 -24.30 -2.84 27.20
C LEU A 108 -24.47 -2.73 25.68
N GLU A 109 -25.71 -2.68 25.19
CA GLU A 109 -26.04 -2.45 23.78
C GLU A 109 -25.52 -1.09 23.28
N ALA A 110 -25.71 -0.02 24.05
CA ALA A 110 -25.21 1.30 23.69
C ALA A 110 -23.68 1.31 23.57
N GLN A 111 -22.97 0.65 24.51
CA GLN A 111 -21.51 0.53 24.47
C GLN A 111 -21.02 -0.37 23.33
N LEU A 112 -21.73 -1.47 23.05
CA LEU A 112 -21.46 -2.32 21.89
C LEU A 112 -21.59 -1.53 20.59
N GLN A 113 -22.61 -0.68 20.47
CA GLN A 113 -22.81 0.21 19.31
C GLN A 113 -21.65 1.20 19.13
N ASP A 114 -21.17 1.81 20.20
CA ASP A 114 -19.99 2.70 20.15
C ASP A 114 -18.74 1.95 19.69
N ILE A 115 -18.52 0.74 20.22
CA ILE A 115 -17.42 -0.14 19.82
C ILE A 115 -17.51 -0.50 18.33
N TYR A 116 -18.71 -0.79 17.82
CA TYR A 116 -18.94 -1.01 16.38
C TYR A 116 -18.55 0.19 15.53
N GLY A 117 -18.86 1.40 15.99
CA GLY A 117 -18.44 2.64 15.34
C GLY A 117 -16.92 2.74 15.23
N ILE A 118 -16.21 2.48 16.33
CA ILE A 118 -14.74 2.50 16.38
C ILE A 118 -14.15 1.46 15.42
N VAL A 119 -14.64 0.21 15.43
CA VAL A 119 -14.18 -0.84 14.50
C VAL A 119 -14.38 -0.41 13.05
N SER A 120 -15.54 0.15 12.71
CA SER A 120 -15.82 0.63 11.35
C SER A 120 -14.84 1.72 10.91
N HIS A 121 -14.54 2.67 11.78
CA HIS A 121 -13.55 3.71 11.51
C HIS A 121 -12.13 3.15 11.32
N ILE A 122 -11.74 2.15 12.13
CA ILE A 122 -10.47 1.45 11.97
C ILE A 122 -10.40 0.73 10.62
N SER A 123 -11.43 -0.01 10.24
CA SER A 123 -11.47 -0.74 8.96
C SER A 123 -11.41 0.21 7.76
N LEU A 124 -12.07 1.38 7.82
CA LEU A 124 -11.97 2.41 6.78
C LEU A 124 -10.54 2.95 6.64
N MET A 125 -9.85 3.21 7.75
CA MET A 125 -8.49 3.72 7.71
C MET A 125 -7.50 2.67 7.19
N MET A 126 -7.65 1.42 7.62
CA MET A 126 -6.88 0.29 7.09
C MET A 126 -7.06 0.15 5.57
N SER A 127 -8.30 0.30 5.08
CA SER A 127 -8.59 0.31 3.65
C SER A 127 -7.87 1.45 2.92
N ASN A 128 -7.92 2.68 3.45
CA ASN A 128 -7.23 3.83 2.86
C ASN A 128 -5.70 3.63 2.79
N ILE A 129 -5.11 3.02 3.83
CA ILE A 129 -3.69 2.64 3.82
C ILE A 129 -3.41 1.64 2.70
N GLN A 130 -4.21 0.58 2.56
CA GLN A 130 -4.05 -0.43 1.50
C GLN A 130 -4.26 0.14 0.10
N HIS A 131 -5.22 1.06 -0.08
CA HIS A 131 -5.43 1.77 -1.33
C HIS A 131 -4.20 2.58 -1.72
N THR A 132 -3.65 3.36 -0.79
CA THR A 132 -2.45 4.18 -1.02
C THR A 132 -1.23 3.31 -1.32
N ALA A 133 -1.02 2.24 -0.56
CA ALA A 133 0.08 1.31 -0.79
C ALA A 133 0.04 0.69 -2.20
N ARG A 134 -1.15 0.32 -2.68
CA ARG A 134 -1.34 -0.18 -4.05
C ARG A 134 -1.02 0.87 -5.10
N VAL A 135 -1.44 2.12 -4.91
CA VAL A 135 -1.12 3.22 -5.83
C VAL A 135 0.38 3.44 -5.91
N VAL A 136 1.07 3.47 -4.77
CA VAL A 136 2.53 3.62 -4.71
C VAL A 136 3.21 2.46 -5.43
N ASP A 137 2.82 1.21 -5.17
CA ASP A 137 3.38 0.03 -5.84
C ASP A 137 3.20 0.10 -7.38
N LEU A 138 2.04 0.54 -7.85
CA LEU A 138 1.78 0.78 -9.28
C LEU A 138 2.71 1.86 -9.84
N MET A 139 2.94 2.95 -9.11
CA MET A 139 3.89 3.99 -9.52
C MET A 139 5.32 3.46 -9.62
N TRP A 140 5.78 2.68 -8.64
CA TRP A 140 7.11 2.05 -8.67
C TRP A 140 7.25 1.07 -9.82
N THR A 141 6.24 0.24 -10.04
CA THR A 141 6.18 -0.69 -11.17
C THR A 141 6.25 0.07 -12.50
N SER A 142 5.52 1.19 -12.63
CA SER A 142 5.58 2.05 -13.80
C SER A 142 6.98 2.66 -14.02
N LYS A 143 7.63 3.18 -12.97
CA LYS A 143 9.00 3.71 -13.08
C LYS A 143 10.01 2.63 -13.44
N ARG A 144 9.91 1.43 -12.87
CA ARG A 144 10.75 0.28 -13.24
C ARG A 144 10.54 -0.11 -14.69
N ASN A 145 9.29 -0.18 -15.13
CA ASN A 145 8.94 -0.48 -16.52
C ASN A 145 9.50 0.59 -17.48
N TYR A 146 9.44 1.86 -17.09
CA TYR A 146 10.03 2.96 -17.85
C TYR A 146 11.57 2.87 -17.93
N LEU A 147 12.25 2.51 -16.84
CA LEU A 147 13.70 2.30 -16.86
C LEU A 147 14.10 1.09 -17.71
N LEU A 148 13.33 0.01 -17.64
CA LEU A 148 13.55 -1.17 -18.49
C LEU A 148 13.37 -0.80 -19.96
N LEU A 149 12.35 -0.01 -20.29
CA LEU A 149 12.14 0.51 -21.62
C LEU A 149 13.35 1.33 -22.13
N ILE A 150 13.87 2.24 -21.30
CA ILE A 150 15.08 3.02 -21.65
C ILE A 150 16.27 2.10 -21.86
N ASP A 151 16.53 1.16 -20.95
CA ASP A 151 17.63 0.20 -21.06
C ASP A 151 17.52 -0.62 -22.36
N MET A 152 16.33 -1.11 -22.68
CA MET A 152 16.08 -1.82 -23.95
C MET A 152 16.36 -0.93 -25.16
N SER A 153 15.97 0.35 -25.13
CA SER A 153 16.24 1.29 -26.23
C SER A 153 17.74 1.54 -26.42
N LEU A 154 18.49 1.71 -25.33
CA LEU A 154 19.94 1.89 -25.36
C LEU A 154 20.65 0.64 -25.87
N ARG A 155 20.21 -0.55 -25.45
CA ARG A 155 20.76 -1.83 -25.94
C ARG A 155 20.56 -2.00 -27.44
N VAL A 156 19.39 -1.65 -27.97
CA VAL A 156 19.14 -1.69 -29.43
C VAL A 156 20.06 -0.70 -30.15
N MET A 157 20.24 0.52 -29.63
CA MET A 157 21.17 1.49 -30.19
C MET A 157 22.62 0.98 -30.19
N LEU A 158 23.07 0.38 -29.09
CA LEU A 158 24.41 -0.21 -28.98
C LEU A 158 24.59 -1.39 -29.93
N MET A 159 23.58 -2.26 -30.09
CA MET A 159 23.61 -3.37 -31.03
C MET A 159 23.83 -2.88 -32.47
N LEU A 160 23.15 -1.81 -32.88
CA LEU A 160 23.34 -1.20 -34.21
C LEU A 160 24.75 -0.62 -34.39
N MET A 161 25.30 0.02 -33.35
CA MET A 161 26.70 0.48 -33.37
C MET A 161 27.68 -0.69 -33.46
N TYR A 162 27.43 -1.81 -32.77
CA TYR A 162 28.28 -3.00 -32.86
C TYR A 162 28.29 -3.62 -34.25
N CYS A 163 27.15 -3.68 -34.96
CA CYS A 163 27.12 -4.14 -36.35
C CYS A 163 28.00 -3.27 -37.26
N THR A 164 27.97 -1.95 -37.06
CA THR A 164 28.81 -1.00 -37.81
C THR A 164 30.29 -1.18 -37.46
N ASN A 165 30.62 -1.26 -36.17
CA ASN A 165 31.99 -1.47 -35.71
C ASN A 165 32.56 -2.81 -36.19
N TYR A 166 31.73 -3.86 -36.23
CA TYR A 166 32.13 -5.16 -36.78
C TYR A 166 32.45 -5.06 -38.27
N TRP A 167 31.58 -4.40 -39.05
CA TRP A 167 31.81 -4.21 -40.48
C TRP A 167 33.05 -3.37 -40.77
N THR A 168 33.16 -2.20 -40.14
CA THR A 168 34.34 -1.33 -40.25
C THR A 168 35.60 -2.05 -39.78
N GLY A 169 35.51 -2.84 -38.71
CA GLY A 169 36.63 -3.65 -38.21
C GLY A 169 37.04 -4.77 -39.16
N ALA A 170 36.10 -5.42 -39.85
CA ALA A 170 36.40 -6.47 -40.83
C ALA A 170 37.12 -5.92 -42.08
N PHE A 171 36.72 -4.73 -42.55
CA PHE A 171 37.34 -4.07 -43.71
C PHE A 171 38.55 -3.19 -43.36
N GLY A 172 38.69 -2.77 -42.09
CA GLY A 172 39.83 -1.98 -41.60
C GLY A 172 41.01 -2.80 -41.11
N GLN A 173 40.92 -4.13 -41.16
CA GLN A 173 42.04 -5.03 -40.84
C GLN A 173 43.00 -5.16 -42.02
N ASN A 174 44.30 -5.24 -41.71
CA ASN A 174 45.39 -5.41 -42.67
C ASN A 174 45.42 -6.86 -43.22
N LEU A 175 44.42 -7.21 -44.02
CA LEU A 175 44.31 -8.47 -44.76
C LEU A 175 44.75 -8.22 -46.20
N LYS A 176 45.70 -9.01 -46.72
CA LYS A 176 46.11 -8.97 -48.15
C LYS A 176 44.94 -9.36 -49.05
N SER A 177 44.14 -8.38 -49.42
CA SER A 177 43.03 -8.49 -50.33
C SER A 177 43.14 -7.32 -51.30
N ASN A 178 43.10 -7.59 -52.61
CA ASN A 178 43.18 -6.58 -53.70
C ASN A 178 42.01 -5.55 -53.69
N VAL A 179 41.29 -5.41 -52.57
CA VAL A 179 40.23 -4.42 -52.33
C VAL A 179 40.76 -3.09 -51.78
N GLU A 180 42.01 -3.04 -51.32
CA GLU A 180 42.66 -1.83 -50.77
C GLU A 180 43.10 -0.85 -51.88
N GLU A 181 43.48 -1.35 -53.06
CA GLU A 181 43.91 -0.53 -54.21
C GLU A 181 42.76 0.12 -54.99
N ASN A 182 41.51 -0.31 -54.76
CA ASN A 182 40.35 0.20 -55.50
C ASN A 182 39.64 1.32 -54.73
N GLU A 183 39.92 2.57 -55.10
CA GLU A 183 39.32 3.79 -54.55
C GLU A 183 37.77 3.73 -54.50
N GLY A 184 37.13 3.09 -55.50
CA GLY A 184 35.67 2.96 -55.55
C GLY A 184 35.08 2.07 -54.46
N LEU A 185 35.81 1.03 -54.02
CA LEU A 185 35.38 0.10 -52.97
C LEU A 185 35.47 0.75 -51.57
N PHE A 186 36.50 1.57 -51.35
CA PHE A 186 36.65 2.35 -50.12
C PHE A 186 35.50 3.38 -49.96
N TRP A 187 35.25 4.17 -51.01
CA TRP A 187 34.14 5.14 -50.97
C TRP A 187 32.79 4.44 -50.86
N GLY A 188 32.57 3.34 -51.57
CA GLY A 188 31.32 2.57 -51.51
C GLY A 188 31.03 2.01 -50.11
N THR A 189 32.02 1.39 -49.46
CA THR A 189 31.87 0.83 -48.11
C THR A 189 31.66 1.91 -47.04
N SER A 190 32.36 3.04 -47.14
CA SER A 190 32.18 4.19 -46.23
C SER A 190 30.78 4.83 -46.36
N LEU A 191 30.28 4.97 -47.59
CA LEU A 191 28.95 5.52 -47.86
C LEU A 191 27.86 4.56 -47.36
N VAL A 192 28.03 3.25 -47.53
CA VAL A 192 27.12 2.23 -47.00
C VAL A 192 27.12 2.21 -45.47
N CYS A 193 28.27 2.30 -44.81
CA CYS A 193 28.35 2.39 -43.33
C CYS A 193 27.66 3.65 -42.79
N THR A 194 27.90 4.79 -43.45
CA THR A 194 27.29 6.07 -43.06
C THR A 194 25.77 6.01 -43.29
N ALA A 195 25.32 5.52 -44.44
CA ALA A 195 23.90 5.34 -44.71
C ALA A 195 23.22 4.36 -43.74
N TRP A 196 23.90 3.26 -43.39
CA TRP A 196 23.41 2.26 -42.44
C TRP A 196 23.25 2.84 -41.03
N THR A 197 24.27 3.56 -40.52
CA THR A 197 24.22 4.14 -39.17
C THR A 197 23.12 5.19 -39.02
N PHE A 198 23.04 6.15 -39.93
CA PHE A 198 21.99 7.18 -39.91
C PHE A 198 20.60 6.60 -40.24
N GLY A 199 20.52 5.66 -41.18
CA GLY A 199 19.28 4.99 -41.56
C GLY A 199 18.73 4.12 -40.43
N ALA A 200 19.56 3.30 -39.79
CA ALA A 200 19.16 2.46 -38.67
C ALA A 200 18.73 3.29 -37.45
N TYR A 201 19.44 4.40 -37.15
CA TYR A 201 19.01 5.35 -36.12
C TYR A 201 17.62 5.94 -36.44
N GLY A 202 17.40 6.37 -37.68
CA GLY A 202 16.11 6.90 -38.14
C GLY A 202 14.96 5.89 -38.06
N VAL A 203 15.20 4.63 -38.43
CA VAL A 203 14.23 3.53 -38.32
C VAL A 203 13.89 3.24 -36.86
N VAL A 204 14.89 3.18 -35.98
CA VAL A 204 14.66 2.99 -34.54
C VAL A 204 13.83 4.14 -33.98
N CYS A 205 14.17 5.39 -34.28
CA CYS A 205 13.38 6.54 -33.86
C CYS A 205 11.93 6.45 -34.35
N LYS A 206 11.69 6.06 -35.61
CA LYS A 206 10.33 5.87 -36.13
C LYS A 206 9.58 4.73 -35.47
N VAL A 207 10.21 3.59 -35.22
CA VAL A 207 9.59 2.44 -34.53
C VAL A 207 9.23 2.80 -33.09
N PHE A 208 10.09 3.53 -32.40
CA PHE A 208 9.80 4.03 -31.05
C PHE A 208 8.63 5.01 -31.05
N LEU A 209 8.61 5.98 -31.97
CA LEU A 209 7.50 6.93 -32.11
C LEU A 209 6.17 6.23 -32.47
N ALA A 210 6.20 5.24 -33.38
CA ALA A 210 5.01 4.49 -33.79
C ALA A 210 4.41 3.63 -32.66
N ARG A 211 5.24 3.18 -31.71
CA ARG A 211 4.78 2.44 -30.53
C ARG A 211 4.25 3.33 -29.40
N GLY A 212 4.06 4.63 -29.65
CA GLY A 212 3.58 5.59 -28.65
C GLY A 212 4.61 5.91 -27.56
N LEU A 213 5.85 5.48 -27.74
CA LEU A 213 6.97 5.79 -26.86
C LEU A 213 7.49 7.16 -27.26
N SER A 214 6.82 8.22 -26.82
CA SER A 214 7.38 9.56 -26.97
C SER A 214 8.69 9.56 -26.18
N LEU A 215 9.81 9.69 -26.89
CA LEU A 215 11.13 9.97 -26.31
C LEU A 215 11.15 11.42 -25.79
N SER A 216 10.09 11.83 -25.09
CA SER A 216 10.01 13.11 -24.42
C SER A 216 10.90 13.01 -23.19
N TRP A 217 12.13 13.47 -23.33
CA TRP A 217 13.01 13.81 -22.22
C TRP A 217 12.45 14.92 -21.32
N HIS A 218 11.25 15.44 -21.59
CA HIS A 218 10.51 16.33 -20.70
C HIS A 218 9.39 15.58 -19.98
N LYS A 219 9.52 15.55 -18.65
CA LYS A 219 8.47 15.20 -17.70
C LYS A 219 7.16 15.89 -18.11
N ARG A 220 6.09 15.12 -18.35
CA ARG A 220 4.77 15.60 -17.95
C ARG A 220 4.56 15.12 -16.52
N VAL A 221 4.72 16.10 -15.63
CA VAL A 221 4.20 16.15 -14.27
C VAL A 221 2.74 15.70 -14.27
#